data_AF-A0A8J6IZG2-F1
#
_entry.id   AF-A0A8J6IZG2-F1
#
_cell.length_a   1.000
_cell.length_b   1.000
_cell.length_c   1.000
_cell.angle_alpha   90.00
_cell.angle_beta   90.00
_cell.angle_gamma   90.00
#
_symmetry.space_group_name_H-M   'P 1'
#
loop_
_entity.id
_entity.type
_entity.pdbx_description
1 polymer ?
#
loop_
_entity_poly.entity_id
_entity_poly.type
_entity_poly.pdbx_seq_one_letter_code
_entity_poly.pdbx_strand_id
1 'polypeptide(L)'
;MMEDFFLPVLSHFQNENFWTASAGALCYRVTPREEGLAAEVWEGPWRYEDSRVEETRTFPLSDEGLEELRRWLTGWRDAIGQRPRPGLEESIRRRDAVRAERARLAGQAEGTA
;
A
#
# COMPACT_ATOMS: atom_id res chain seq x y z
N MET A 1 -22.62 -3.63 4.91
CA MET A 1 -22.19 -2.47 5.71
C MET A 1 -20.83 -2.06 5.17
N MET A 2 -20.63 -0.79 4.86
CA MET A 2 -19.36 -0.31 4.33
C MET A 2 -18.39 -0.26 5.52
N GLU A 3 -17.60 -1.31 5.72
CA GLU A 3 -16.62 -1.38 6.81
C GLU A 3 -15.71 -0.15 6.69
N ASP A 4 -15.89 0.78 7.62
CA ASP A 4 -15.21 2.07 7.62
C ASP A 4 -13.73 1.79 7.91
N PHE A 5 -12.87 1.91 6.90
CA PHE A 5 -11.44 1.75 7.10
C PHE A 5 -10.91 3.03 7.74
N PHE A 6 -10.05 2.86 8.73
CA PHE A 6 -9.55 3.99 9.52
C PHE A 6 -8.40 4.70 8.78
N LEU A 7 -8.52 6.01 8.68
CA LEU A 7 -7.45 6.90 8.24
C LEU A 7 -7.20 7.96 9.34
N PRO A 8 -5.94 8.20 9.73
CA PRO A 8 -5.61 9.24 10.69
C PRO A 8 -6.01 10.63 10.21
N VAL A 9 -6.12 11.57 11.16
CA VAL A 9 -6.33 12.99 10.88
C VAL A 9 -5.08 13.63 10.28
N LEU A 10 -5.25 14.76 9.58
CA LEU A 10 -4.17 15.50 8.91
C LEU A 10 -2.96 15.76 9.81
N SER A 11 -3.18 16.13 11.09
CA SER A 11 -2.11 16.41 12.03
C SER A 11 -1.16 15.22 12.23
N HIS A 12 -1.63 13.98 12.10
CA HIS A 12 -0.76 12.80 12.21
C HIS A 12 0.35 12.85 11.14
N PHE A 13 -0.03 13.17 9.90
CA PHE A 13 0.88 13.25 8.76
C PHE A 13 1.74 14.51 8.75
N GLN A 14 1.20 15.63 9.26
CA GLN A 14 1.98 16.86 9.46
C GLN A 14 3.12 16.68 10.45
N ASN A 15 2.99 15.73 11.38
CA ASN A 15 4.06 15.31 12.29
C ASN A 15 4.98 14.23 11.69
N GLU A 16 5.01 14.10 10.36
CA GLU A 16 5.87 13.17 9.62
C GLU A 16 5.64 11.68 9.95
N ASN A 17 4.49 11.34 10.55
CA ASN A 17 4.15 9.96 10.85
C ASN A 17 3.58 9.25 9.63
N PHE A 18 4.15 8.09 9.32
CA PHE A 18 3.59 7.19 8.33
C PHE A 18 2.45 6.37 8.94
N TRP A 19 1.48 6.03 8.12
CA TRP A 19 0.36 5.18 8.48
C TRP A 19 0.33 3.94 7.62
N THR A 20 0.10 2.78 8.22
CA THR A 20 -0.09 1.52 7.50
C THR A 20 -1.29 0.82 8.09
N ALA A 21 -2.22 0.42 7.23
CA ALA A 21 -3.41 -0.32 7.65
C ALA A 21 -3.88 -1.27 6.55
N SER A 22 -4.83 -2.13 6.91
CA SER A 22 -5.49 -3.03 5.97
C SER A 22 -7.01 -2.95 6.11
N ALA A 23 -7.70 -3.11 4.99
CA ALA A 23 -9.14 -3.14 4.87
C ALA A 23 -9.53 -4.39 4.08
N GLY A 24 -9.79 -5.50 4.79
CA GLY A 24 -10.03 -6.80 4.16
C GLY A 24 -8.79 -7.32 3.44
N ALA A 25 -8.87 -7.48 2.12
CA ALA A 25 -7.75 -7.91 1.27
C ALA A 25 -6.91 -6.72 0.73
N LEU A 26 -7.35 -5.48 0.92
CA LEU A 26 -6.56 -4.30 0.60
C LEU A 26 -5.60 -4.01 1.75
N CYS A 27 -4.32 -3.82 1.43
CA CYS A 27 -3.35 -3.22 2.32
C CYS A 27 -2.91 -1.88 1.75
N TYR A 28 -2.69 -0.89 2.61
CA TYR A 28 -2.25 0.43 2.19
C TYR A 28 -1.28 1.04 3.18
N ARG A 29 -0.38 1.87 2.65
CA ARG A 29 0.58 2.67 3.39
C ARG A 29 0.49 4.11 2.92
N VAL A 30 0.50 5.05 3.84
CA VAL A 30 0.52 6.48 3.56
C VAL A 30 1.74 7.05 4.26
N THR A 31 2.66 7.59 3.49
CA THR A 31 3.89 8.18 4.01
C THR A 31 3.92 9.66 3.64
N PRO A 32 3.99 10.57 4.63
CA PRO A 32 4.20 11.98 4.34
C PRO A 32 5.58 12.21 3.72
N ARG A 33 5.64 13.11 2.75
CA ARG A 33 6.80 13.56 1.98
C ARG A 33 6.74 15.08 1.87
N GLU A 34 7.86 15.69 1.46
CA GLU A 34 7.93 17.15 1.24
C GLU A 34 6.86 17.65 0.25
N GLU A 35 6.53 16.84 -0.76
CA GLU A 35 5.56 17.16 -1.81
C GLU A 35 4.11 16.76 -1.48
N GLY A 36 3.86 16.13 -0.32
CA GLY A 36 2.51 15.70 0.09
C GLY A 36 2.45 14.32 0.75
N LEU A 37 1.33 13.63 0.59
CA LEU A 37 1.06 12.28 1.09
C LEU A 37 1.28 11.26 -0.02
N ALA A 38 2.33 10.45 0.08
CA ALA A 38 2.55 9.31 -0.81
C ALA A 38 1.79 8.10 -0.29
N ALA A 39 0.73 7.70 -0.99
CA ALA A 39 -0.05 6.53 -0.66
C ALA A 39 0.26 5.37 -1.61
N GLU A 40 0.42 4.18 -1.05
CA GLU A 40 0.80 2.95 -1.72
C GLU A 40 -0.22 1.89 -1.36
N VAL A 41 -0.75 1.17 -2.35
CA VAL A 41 -1.73 0.09 -2.15
C VAL A 41 -1.20 -1.22 -2.71
N TRP A 42 -1.52 -2.31 -2.02
CA TRP A 42 -1.22 -3.66 -2.48
C TRP A 42 -2.28 -4.65 -2.04
N GLU A 43 -2.34 -5.78 -2.75
CA GLU A 43 -3.19 -6.90 -2.41
C GLU A 43 -2.53 -7.74 -1.31
N GLY A 44 -3.23 -7.91 -0.19
CA GLY A 44 -2.84 -8.84 0.88
C GLY A 44 -2.88 -10.30 0.42
N PRO A 45 -2.45 -11.26 1.26
CA PRO A 45 -2.37 -11.17 2.72
C PRO A 45 -0.99 -10.80 3.27
N TRP A 46 0.00 -10.54 2.41
CA TRP A 46 1.38 -10.37 2.85
C TRP A 46 1.73 -8.93 3.24
N ARG A 47 2.82 -8.78 3.99
CA ARG A 47 3.35 -7.47 4.40
C ARG A 47 3.94 -6.73 3.19
N TYR A 48 4.18 -5.44 3.34
CA TYR A 48 4.70 -4.56 2.28
C TYR A 48 5.96 -5.09 1.57
N GLU A 49 6.91 -5.65 2.32
CA GLU A 49 8.17 -6.21 1.78
C GLU A 49 7.96 -7.43 0.88
N ASP A 50 6.87 -8.14 1.13
CA ASP A 50 6.48 -9.41 0.52
C ASP A 50 5.42 -9.26 -0.56
N SER A 51 4.97 -8.02 -0.78
CA SER A 51 3.88 -7.69 -1.69
C SER A 51 4.37 -6.76 -2.78
N ARG A 52 3.76 -6.90 -3.96
CA ARG A 52 3.95 -5.94 -5.04
C ARG A 52 3.00 -4.78 -4.81
N VAL A 53 3.55 -3.56 -4.79
CA VAL A 53 2.74 -2.35 -4.81
C VAL A 53 2.02 -2.30 -6.15
N GLU A 54 0.68 -2.30 -6.09
CA GLU A 54 -0.18 -2.27 -7.27
C GLU A 54 -0.25 -0.86 -7.84
N GLU A 55 -0.38 0.13 -6.96
CA GLU A 55 -0.43 1.53 -7.34
C GLU A 55 0.17 2.40 -6.24
N THR A 56 0.91 3.42 -6.67
CA THR A 56 1.41 4.49 -5.82
C THR A 56 0.83 5.80 -6.32
N ARG A 57 0.22 6.58 -5.43
CA ARG A 57 -0.36 7.87 -5.75
C ARG A 57 -0.03 8.90 -4.69
N THR A 58 0.30 10.11 -5.12
CA THR A 58 0.53 11.25 -4.25
C THR A 58 -0.72 12.12 -4.14
N PHE A 59 -0.96 12.63 -2.94
CA PHE A 59 -2.05 13.54 -2.61
C PHE A 59 -1.49 14.77 -1.89
N PRO A 60 -2.13 15.94 -1.97
CA PRO A 60 -1.68 17.11 -1.23
C PRO A 60 -1.81 16.88 0.29
N LEU A 61 -0.86 17.41 1.08
CA LEU A 61 -0.94 17.39 2.55
C LEU A 61 -1.94 18.46 3.02
N SER A 62 -3.21 18.18 2.81
CA SER A 62 -4.34 19.07 3.12
C SER A 62 -5.57 18.23 3.43
N ASP A 63 -6.58 18.85 4.03
CA ASP A 63 -7.84 18.15 4.36
C ASP A 63 -8.52 17.59 3.10
N GLU A 64 -8.55 18.40 2.03
CA GLU A 64 -9.06 17.99 0.71
C GLU A 64 -8.27 16.79 0.14
N GLY A 65 -6.94 16.80 0.25
CA GLY A 65 -6.11 15.68 -0.17
C GLY A 65 -6.31 14.41 0.66
N LEU A 66 -6.63 14.56 1.95
CA LEU A 66 -7.00 13.44 2.81
C LEU A 66 -8.35 12.83 2.41
N GLU A 67 -9.33 13.67 2.03
CA GLU A 67 -10.60 13.21 1.48
C GLU A 67 -10.42 12.50 0.13
N GLU A 68 -9.59 13.05 -0.77
CA GLU A 68 -9.24 12.41 -2.04
C GLU A 68 -8.57 11.04 -1.84
N LEU A 69 -7.61 10.97 -0.92
CA LEU A 69 -6.96 9.74 -0.51
C LEU A 69 -7.98 8.72 0.00
N ARG A 70 -8.93 9.14 0.85
CA ARG A 70 -9.99 8.26 1.35
C ARG A 70 -10.89 7.76 0.22
N ARG A 71 -11.29 8.61 -0.72
CA ARG A 71 -12.10 8.18 -1.88
C ARG A 71 -11.34 7.18 -2.75
N TRP A 72 -10.06 7.42 -2.99
CA TRP A 72 -9.21 6.53 -3.77
C TRP A 72 -9.03 5.16 -3.10
N LEU A 73 -8.75 5.12 -1.79
CA LEU A 73 -8.66 3.88 -1.02
C LEU A 73 -9.99 3.11 -0.99
N THR A 74 -11.12 3.82 -0.96
CA THR A 74 -12.46 3.21 -1.03
C THR A 74 -12.67 2.48 -2.35
N GLY A 75 -12.26 3.09 -3.47
CA GLY A 75 -12.31 2.47 -4.79
C GLY A 75 -11.41 1.23 -4.88
N TRP A 76 -10.19 1.31 -4.36
CA TRP A 76 -9.28 0.16 -4.29
C TRP A 76 -9.81 -0.97 -3.43
N ARG A 77 -10.44 -0.66 -2.30
CA ARG A 77 -11.06 -1.66 -1.42
C ARG A 77 -12.15 -2.42 -2.15
N ASP A 78 -13.00 -1.71 -2.88
CA ASP A 78 -14.08 -2.32 -3.65
C ASP A 78 -13.53 -3.17 -4.80
N ALA A 79 -12.57 -2.64 -5.56
CA ALA A 79 -11.92 -3.35 -6.65
C ALA A 79 -11.23 -4.64 -6.19
N ILE A 80 -10.47 -4.60 -5.09
CA ILE A 80 -9.80 -5.80 -4.53
C ILE A 80 -10.82 -6.73 -3.86
N GLY A 81 -11.85 -6.19 -3.21
CA GLY A 81 -12.92 -6.98 -2.59
C GLY A 81 -13.69 -7.84 -3.59
N GLN A 82 -13.79 -7.40 -4.85
CA GLN A 82 -14.40 -8.15 -5.95
C GLN A 82 -13.46 -9.20 -6.57
N ARG A 83 -12.15 -9.15 -6.30
CA ARG A 83 -11.19 -10.12 -6.86
C ARG A 83 -11.36 -11.48 -6.19
N PRO A 84 -11.30 -12.59 -6.95
CA PRO A 84 -11.25 -13.91 -6.35
C PRO A 84 -9.98 -14.04 -5.52
N ARG A 85 -10.12 -14.43 -4.25
CA ARG A 85 -8.95 -14.63 -3.40
C ARG A 85 -8.13 -15.79 -3.95
N PRO A 86 -6.83 -15.58 -4.25
CA PRO A 86 -6.00 -16.68 -4.69
C PRO A 86 -5.92 -17.76 -3.60
N GLY A 87 -5.74 -19.01 -4.02
CA GLY A 87 -5.46 -20.10 -3.09
C GLY A 87 -4.14 -19.85 -2.33
N LEU A 88 -3.94 -20.58 -1.23
CA LEU A 88 -2.73 -20.45 -0.40
C LEU A 88 -1.45 -20.65 -1.23
N GLU A 89 -1.44 -21.63 -2.12
CA GLU A 89 -0.28 -21.99 -2.94
C GLU A 89 0.11 -20.87 -3.92
N GLU A 90 -0.87 -20.29 -4.61
CA GLU A 90 -0.64 -19.14 -5.48
C GLU A 90 -0.20 -17.91 -4.68
N SER A 91 -0.79 -17.69 -3.50
CA SER A 91 -0.42 -16.59 -2.62
C SER A 91 1.04 -16.71 -2.16
N ILE A 92 1.50 -17.91 -1.82
CA ILE A 92 2.91 -18.19 -1.47
C ILE A 92 3.81 -17.97 -2.69
N ARG A 93 3.40 -18.43 -3.88
CA ARG A 93 4.17 -18.25 -5.12
C ARG A 93 4.39 -16.78 -5.47
N ARG A 94 3.34 -15.95 -5.33
CA ARG A 94 3.42 -14.50 -5.56
C ARG A 94 4.42 -13.84 -4.60
N ARG A 95 4.37 -14.20 -3.31
CA ARG A 95 5.35 -13.73 -2.31
C ARG A 95 6.77 -14.12 -2.67
N ASP A 96 6.99 -15.40 -2.96
CA ASP A 96 8.33 -15.91 -3.28
C ASP A 96 8.91 -15.23 -4.53
N ALA A 97 8.08 -14.97 -5.54
CA ALA A 97 8.47 -14.18 -6.71
C ALA A 97 8.90 -12.75 -6.35
N VAL A 98 8.15 -12.06 -5.48
CA VAL A 98 8.51 -10.71 -5.00
C VAL A 98 9.84 -10.72 -4.24
N ARG A 99 10.04 -11.70 -3.35
CA ARG A 99 11.30 -11.86 -2.61
C ARG A 99 12.47 -12.12 -3.54
N ALA A 100 12.30 -13.01 -4.51
CA ALA A 100 13.33 -13.36 -5.48
C ALA A 100 13.72 -12.14 -6.33
N GLU A 101 12.75 -11.33 -6.78
CA GLU A 101 13.02 -10.11 -7.54
C GLU A 101 13.78 -9.08 -6.69
N ARG A 102 13.35 -8.85 -5.45
CA ARG A 102 14.04 -7.92 -4.53
C ARG A 102 15.48 -8.38 -4.22
N ALA A 103 15.69 -9.68 -4.03
CA ALA A 103 17.03 -10.23 -3.81
C ALA A 103 17.93 -10.06 -5.04
N ARG A 104 17.38 -10.19 -6.26
CA ARG A 104 18.12 -9.91 -7.51
C ARG A 104 18.52 -8.45 -7.62
N LEU A 105 17.59 -7.53 -7.34
CA LEU A 105 17.87 -6.09 -7.36
C LEU A 105 18.93 -5.70 -6.33
N ALA A 106 18.88 -6.27 -5.12
CA ALA A 106 19.90 -6.06 -4.09
C ALA A 106 21.29 -6.55 -4.54
N GLY A 107 21.37 -7.78 -5.07
CA GLY A 107 22.62 -8.34 -5.57
C GLY A 107 23.20 -7.60 -6.79
N GLN A 108 22.36 -6.99 -7.63
CA GLN A 108 22.81 -6.15 -8.75
C GLN A 108 23.36 -4.79 -8.27
N ALA A 109 22.79 -4.22 -7.21
CA ALA A 109 23.30 -3.00 -6.59
C ALA A 109 24.67 -3.22 -5.92
N GLU A 110 24.89 -4.41 -5.34
CA GLU A 110 26.18 -4.76 -4.70
C GLU A 110 27.28 -5.15 -5.71
N GLY A 111 26.92 -5.56 -6.93
CA GLY A 111 27.88 -5.88 -8.00
C GLY A 111 28.39 -4.68 -8.80
N THR A 112 27.99 -3.46 -8.45
CA THR A 112 28.40 -2.21 -9.11
C THR A 112 29.21 -1.35 -8.13
N ALA A 113 30.33 -1.89 -7.62
CA ALA A 113 31.29 -1.19 -6.80
C ALA A 113 32.73 -1.59 -7.20
#